data_AF-A0A8A1LYZ1-F1
#
_entry.id   AF-A0A8A1LYZ1-F1
#
_cell.length_a   1.000
_cell.length_b   1.000
_cell.length_c   1.000
_cell.angle_alpha   90.00
_cell.angle_beta   90.00
_cell.angle_gamma   90.00
#
_symmetry.space_group_name_H-M   'P 1'
#
loop_
_entity.id
_entity.type
_entity.pdbx_description
1 polymer ?
#
loop_
_entity_poly.entity_id
_entity_poly.type
_entity_poly.pdbx_seq_one_letter_code
_entity_poly.pdbx_strand_id
1 'polypeptide(L)'
;MNSRRGFFSMPPVNIGVHFPGIGYLARLKLRPEIAREMLLEAHKWTGKEALEDGIVDQIAEPEDMLDAAIEVARKWAPKAKMGVYAVLRQELWGEAARIFQSISYVHHRRTVLPPKVKI
;
A
#
# COMPACT_ATOMS: atom_id res chain seq x y z
N MET A 1 -8.52 9.92 -1.79
CA MET A 1 -9.72 9.18 -1.32
C MET A 1 -10.97 10.02 -1.59
N ASN A 2 -12.15 9.41 -1.60
CA ASN A 2 -13.41 10.13 -1.77
C ASN A 2 -13.65 11.08 -0.59
N SER A 3 -13.93 12.36 -0.85
CA SER A 3 -14.18 13.38 0.18
C SER A 3 -15.57 13.29 0.83
N ARG A 4 -16.56 12.73 0.12
CA ARG A 4 -17.99 12.86 0.47
C ARG A 4 -18.59 11.59 1.05
N ARG A 5 -18.16 10.41 0.59
CA ARG A 5 -18.78 9.13 0.96
C ARG A 5 -17.76 8.02 1.16
N GLY A 6 -18.20 7.01 1.90
CA GLY A 6 -17.40 5.83 2.23
C GLY A 6 -16.47 6.06 3.41
N PHE A 7 -15.79 5.00 3.80
CA PHE A 7 -14.81 5.02 4.88
C PHE A 7 -13.64 4.10 4.54
N PHE A 8 -12.47 4.38 5.13
CA PHE A 8 -11.34 3.46 5.14
C PHE A 8 -11.36 2.70 6.47
N SER A 9 -11.20 1.38 6.42
CA SER A 9 -11.01 0.56 7.60
C SER A 9 -10.24 -0.70 7.22
N MET A 10 -9.31 -1.10 8.07
CA MET A 10 -8.63 -2.38 7.98
C MET A 10 -9.00 -3.12 9.27
N PRO A 11 -9.96 -4.07 9.25
CA PRO A 11 -10.52 -4.62 10.49
C PRO A 11 -10.03 -6.05 10.83
N PRO A 12 -8.72 -6.38 10.78
CA PRO A 12 -8.25 -7.76 10.93
C PRO A 12 -8.64 -8.36 12.29
N VAL A 13 -8.67 -7.53 13.35
CA VAL A 13 -9.08 -7.92 14.70
C VAL A 13 -10.56 -8.32 14.78
N ASN A 14 -11.44 -7.68 14.00
CA ASN A 14 -12.88 -8.00 14.02
C ASN A 14 -13.21 -9.26 13.22
N ILE A 15 -12.39 -9.60 12.21
CA ILE A 15 -12.65 -10.72 11.29
C ILE A 15 -11.67 -11.90 11.46
N GLY A 16 -10.77 -11.85 12.45
CA GLY A 16 -9.81 -12.91 12.73
C GLY A 16 -8.77 -13.13 11.62
N VAL A 17 -8.46 -12.10 10.82
CA VAL A 17 -7.48 -12.21 9.73
C VAL A 17 -6.08 -11.86 10.22
N HIS A 18 -5.14 -12.76 9.98
CA HIS A 18 -3.73 -12.53 10.26
C HIS A 18 -2.85 -13.09 9.13
N PHE A 19 -1.80 -12.34 8.78
CA PHE A 19 -0.69 -12.85 7.98
C PHE A 19 0.63 -12.19 8.39
N PRO A 20 1.78 -12.87 8.18
CA PRO A 20 3.09 -12.30 8.48
C PRO A 20 3.31 -10.97 7.76
N GLY A 21 3.53 -9.89 8.53
CA GLY A 21 3.78 -8.56 7.97
C GLY A 21 2.57 -7.61 7.97
N ILE A 22 1.36 -8.06 8.33
CA ILE A 22 0.16 -7.20 8.31
C ILE A 22 0.36 -5.88 9.10
N GLY A 23 1.00 -5.94 10.27
CA GLY A 23 1.29 -4.74 11.08
C GLY A 23 2.51 -3.94 10.63
N TYR A 24 3.41 -4.51 9.81
CA TYR A 24 4.65 -3.84 9.41
C TYR A 24 4.39 -2.66 8.49
N LEU A 25 3.46 -2.80 7.53
CA LEU A 25 3.11 -1.68 6.64
C LEU A 25 2.42 -0.55 7.39
N ALA A 26 1.47 -0.86 8.27
CA ALA A 26 0.80 0.14 9.10
C ALA A 26 1.83 0.91 9.95
N ARG A 27 2.74 0.22 10.62
CA ARG A 27 3.82 0.86 11.42
C ARG A 27 4.79 1.68 10.57
N LEU A 28 5.09 1.26 9.35
CA LEU A 28 6.04 1.94 8.47
C LEU A 28 5.43 3.21 7.85
N LYS A 29 4.13 3.21 7.59
CA LYS A 29 3.45 4.27 6.84
C LYS A 29 2.69 5.26 7.69
N LEU A 30 2.26 4.86 8.89
CA LEU A 30 1.39 5.65 9.75
C LEU A 30 2.13 6.04 11.02
N ARG A 31 1.60 7.07 11.68
CA ARG A 31 2.02 7.40 13.04
C ARG A 31 1.65 6.26 14.01
N PRO A 32 2.43 6.03 15.08
CA PRO A 32 2.20 4.89 15.97
C PRO A 32 0.79 4.80 16.58
N GLU A 33 0.19 5.95 16.89
CA GLU A 33 -1.18 6.05 17.41
C GLU A 33 -2.21 5.60 16.37
N ILE A 34 -2.11 6.08 15.12
CA ILE A 34 -3.01 5.71 14.03
C ILE A 34 -2.86 4.24 13.63
N ALA A 35 -1.62 3.72 13.64
CA ALA A 35 -1.37 2.30 13.40
C ALA A 35 -2.05 1.40 14.45
N ARG A 36 -2.09 1.85 15.72
CA ARG A 36 -2.75 1.13 16.81
C ARG A 36 -4.26 1.13 16.62
N GLU A 37 -4.86 2.30 16.39
CA GLU A 37 -6.29 2.43 16.13
C GLU A 37 -6.72 1.58 14.93
N MET A 38 -5.88 1.53 13.88
CA MET A 38 -6.15 0.72 12.70
C MET A 38 -6.14 -0.77 13.01
N LEU A 39 -5.08 -1.27 13.66
CA LEU A 39 -4.88 -2.70 13.84
C LEU A 39 -5.69 -3.30 14.98
N LEU A 40 -5.84 -2.56 16.09
CA LEU A 40 -6.40 -3.08 17.34
C LEU A 40 -7.85 -2.65 17.58
N GLU A 41 -8.27 -1.53 17.00
CA GLU A 41 -9.64 -0.99 17.18
C GLU A 41 -10.50 -1.14 15.92
N ALA A 42 -9.88 -1.49 14.78
CA ALA A 42 -10.57 -1.57 13.49
C ALA A 42 -11.34 -0.29 13.16
N HIS A 43 -10.75 0.86 13.50
CA HIS A 43 -11.38 2.17 13.35
C HIS A 43 -11.80 2.43 11.89
N LYS A 44 -12.84 3.26 11.73
CA LYS A 44 -13.41 3.64 10.42
C LYS A 44 -13.22 5.13 10.20
N TRP A 45 -12.32 5.49 9.29
CA TRP A 45 -12.08 6.87 8.92
C TRP A 45 -12.96 7.32 7.77
N THR A 46 -13.62 8.45 7.91
CA THR A 46 -14.12 9.23 6.77
C THR A 46 -12.96 9.74 5.92
N GLY A 47 -13.26 10.26 4.72
CA GLY A 47 -12.22 10.85 3.86
C GLY A 47 -11.46 11.99 4.53
N LYS A 48 -12.16 12.84 5.31
CA LYS A 48 -11.54 13.98 6.01
C LYS A 48 -10.63 13.53 7.14
N GLU A 49 -11.11 12.62 7.99
CA GLU A 49 -10.30 12.07 9.09
C GLU A 49 -9.08 11.31 8.54
N ALA A 50 -9.24 10.53 7.47
CA ALA A 50 -8.12 9.83 6.84
C ALA A 50 -7.03 10.77 6.31
N LEU A 51 -7.41 11.98 5.84
CA LEU A 51 -6.46 13.00 5.40
C LEU A 51 -5.75 13.64 6.59
N GLU A 52 -6.50 14.04 7.61
CA GLU A 52 -5.97 14.63 8.84
C GLU A 52 -5.01 13.66 9.55
N ASP A 53 -5.37 12.38 9.60
CA ASP A 53 -4.57 11.33 10.21
C ASP A 53 -3.41 10.85 9.34
N GLY A 54 -3.30 11.33 8.11
CA GLY A 54 -2.22 10.97 7.19
C GLY A 54 -2.28 9.52 6.69
N ILE A 55 -3.47 8.91 6.71
CA ILE A 55 -3.72 7.60 6.08
C ILE A 55 -3.73 7.75 4.55
N VAL A 56 -4.20 8.91 4.07
CA VAL A 56 -4.19 9.28 2.65
C VAL A 56 -3.54 10.65 2.47
N ASP A 57 -2.81 10.83 1.38
CA ASP A 57 -2.14 12.10 1.08
C ASP A 57 -3.10 13.17 0.49
N GLN A 58 -4.26 12.76 -0.04
CA GLN A 58 -5.21 13.64 -0.71
C GLN A 58 -6.64 13.08 -0.70
N ILE A 59 -7.62 13.99 -0.66
CA ILE A 59 -9.03 13.71 -0.98
C ILE A 59 -9.52 14.57 -2.14
N ALA A 60 -10.54 14.07 -2.83
CA ALA A 60 -11.21 14.78 -3.92
C ALA A 60 -12.70 14.40 -3.95
N GLU A 61 -13.52 15.27 -4.56
CA GLU A 61 -14.91 14.93 -4.86
C GLU A 61 -14.98 13.69 -5.74
N PRO A 62 -16.02 12.84 -5.59
CA PRO A 62 -16.13 11.58 -6.32
C PRO A 62 -15.88 11.69 -7.83
N GLU A 63 -16.37 12.78 -8.43
CA GLU A 63 -16.33 13.06 -9.85
C GLU A 63 -14.91 13.41 -10.33
N ASP A 64 -14.09 14.01 -9.46
CA ASP A 64 -12.75 14.53 -9.78
C ASP A 64 -11.61 13.56 -9.35
N MET A 65 -11.95 12.46 -8.67
CA MET A 65 -10.96 11.55 -8.08
C MET A 65 -9.95 10.99 -9.09
N LEU A 66 -10.42 10.65 -10.30
CA LEU A 66 -9.54 10.10 -11.34
C LEU A 66 -8.54 11.14 -11.82
N ASP A 67 -9.00 12.36 -12.07
CA ASP A 67 -8.15 13.46 -12.55
C ASP A 67 -7.10 13.83 -11.50
N ALA A 68 -7.49 13.92 -10.22
CA ALA A 68 -6.56 14.13 -9.12
C ALA A 68 -5.50 13.01 -9.02
N ALA A 69 -5.89 11.75 -9.20
CA ALA A 69 -4.95 10.63 -9.20
C ALA A 69 -3.96 10.69 -10.39
N ILE A 70 -4.45 11.07 -11.58
CA ILE A 70 -3.62 11.26 -12.78
C ILE A 70 -2.63 12.41 -12.57
N GLU A 71 -3.04 13.49 -11.94
CA GLU A 71 -2.15 14.61 -11.61
C GLU A 71 -0.97 14.17 -10.73
N VAL A 72 -1.25 13.41 -9.67
CA VAL A 72 -0.21 12.82 -8.81
C VAL A 72 0.70 11.89 -9.61
N ALA A 73 0.15 11.05 -10.48
CA ALA A 73 0.94 10.17 -11.33
C ALA A 73 1.87 10.97 -12.27
N ARG A 74 1.36 12.03 -12.90
CA ARG A 74 2.14 12.92 -13.77
C ARG A 74 3.27 13.63 -13.03
N LYS A 75 3.05 14.00 -11.76
CA LYS A 75 4.09 14.59 -10.91
C LYS A 75 5.29 13.65 -10.71
N TRP A 76 5.02 12.36 -10.48
CA TRP A 76 6.07 11.39 -10.14
C TRP A 76 6.64 10.62 -11.34
N ALA A 77 5.87 10.42 -12.40
CA ALA A 77 6.27 9.64 -13.58
C ALA A 77 7.64 10.04 -14.18
N PRO A 78 8.01 11.34 -14.29
CA PRO A 78 9.32 11.73 -14.80
C PRO A 78 10.50 11.21 -13.97
N LYS A 79 10.30 10.90 -12.68
CA LYS A 79 11.36 10.36 -11.80
C LYS A 79 11.78 8.95 -12.17
N ALA A 80 10.99 8.23 -12.96
CA ALA A 80 11.33 6.89 -13.45
C ALA A 80 12.45 6.91 -14.50
N LYS A 81 12.69 8.03 -15.20
CA LYS A 81 13.62 8.11 -16.34
C LYS A 81 15.04 7.64 -16.03
N MET A 82 15.53 7.89 -14.80
CA MET A 82 16.89 7.54 -14.39
C MET A 82 17.02 6.10 -13.87
N GLY A 83 15.94 5.31 -13.84
CA GLY A 83 15.96 3.90 -13.42
C GLY A 83 16.10 3.63 -11.91
N VAL A 84 16.46 4.63 -11.10
CA VAL A 84 16.74 4.43 -9.66
C VAL A 84 15.52 4.53 -8.74
N TYR A 85 14.39 5.07 -9.21
CA TYR A 85 13.21 5.30 -8.36
C TYR A 85 12.71 4.02 -7.67
N ALA A 86 12.65 2.91 -8.41
CA ALA A 86 12.20 1.64 -7.86
C ALA A 86 13.19 1.06 -6.83
N VAL A 87 14.50 1.26 -7.03
CA VAL A 87 15.55 0.81 -6.10
C VAL A 87 15.43 1.55 -4.78
N LEU A 88 15.41 2.89 -4.81
CA LEU A 88 15.26 3.72 -3.61
C LEU A 88 13.96 3.43 -2.87
N ARG A 89 12.86 3.17 -3.60
CA ARG A 89 11.58 2.79 -3.01
C ARG A 89 11.65 1.44 -2.29
N GLN A 90 12.39 0.47 -2.81
CA GLN A 90 12.60 -0.82 -2.15
C GLN A 90 13.46 -0.66 -0.89
N GLU A 91 14.51 0.15 -0.95
CA GLU A 91 15.35 0.47 0.22
C GLU A 91 14.55 1.17 1.32
N LEU A 92 13.72 2.15 0.95
CA LEU A 92 12.84 2.88 1.87
C LEU A 92 11.90 1.94 2.64
N TRP A 93 11.42 0.87 2.02
CA TRP A 93 10.48 -0.06 2.66
C TRP A 93 11.16 -1.27 3.29
N GLY A 94 12.40 -1.55 2.91
CA GLY A 94 13.33 -2.45 3.58
C GLY A 94 12.74 -3.79 3.97
N GLU A 95 12.58 -4.01 5.28
CA GLU A 95 12.08 -5.26 5.85
C GLU A 95 10.63 -5.56 5.46
N ALA A 96 9.75 -4.55 5.44
CA ALA A 96 8.34 -4.76 5.07
C ALA A 96 8.24 -5.30 3.64
N ALA A 97 9.03 -4.75 2.71
CA ALA A 97 9.08 -5.26 1.34
C ALA A 97 9.53 -6.73 1.27
N ARG A 98 10.54 -7.12 2.05
CA ARG A 98 11.03 -8.52 2.09
C ARG A 98 10.00 -9.49 2.68
N ILE A 99 9.33 -9.11 3.76
CA ILE A 99 8.29 -9.95 4.39
C ILE A 99 7.14 -10.18 3.40
N PHE A 100 6.64 -9.11 2.78
CA PHE A 100 5.58 -9.22 1.79
C PHE A 100 6.00 -10.04 0.56
N GLN A 101 7.24 -9.90 0.09
CA GLN A 101 7.77 -10.75 -0.98
C GLN A 101 7.75 -12.23 -0.56
N SER A 102 8.13 -12.56 0.67
CA SER A 102 8.16 -13.96 1.12
C SER A 102 6.79 -14.64 1.09
N ILE A 103 5.70 -13.90 1.36
CA ILE A 103 4.32 -14.43 1.36
C ILE A 103 3.64 -14.34 -0.01
N SER A 104 4.00 -13.34 -0.85
CA SER A 104 3.38 -13.17 -2.17
C SER A 104 4.03 -14.02 -3.28
N TYR A 105 5.32 -14.35 -3.16
CA TYR A 105 6.05 -15.10 -4.20
C TYR A 105 5.99 -16.63 -4.04
N VAL A 106 5.18 -17.15 -3.11
CA VAL A 106 5.03 -18.60 -2.87
C VAL A 106 4.48 -19.34 -4.10
N HIS A 107 3.79 -18.66 -5.02
CA HIS A 107 3.29 -19.24 -6.28
C HIS A 107 4.00 -18.76 -7.57
N HIS A 108 4.94 -17.80 -7.50
CA HIS A 108 5.64 -17.26 -8.69
C HIS A 108 7.09 -17.77 -8.82
N ARG A 109 7.60 -18.62 -7.93
CA ARG A 109 8.87 -19.29 -8.24
C ARG A 109 8.64 -20.23 -9.43
N ARG A 110 8.96 -19.76 -10.62
CA ARG A 110 9.18 -20.60 -11.79
C ARG A 110 10.37 -21.50 -11.45
N THR A 111 10.07 -22.69 -10.91
CA THR A 111 11.04 -23.68 -10.45
C THR A 111 11.73 -24.43 -11.59
N VAL A 112 11.34 -24.16 -12.85
CA VAL A 112 11.89 -24.83 -14.03
C VAL A 112 12.15 -23.85 -15.16
N LEU A 113 13.37 -23.87 -15.70
CA LEU A 113 13.66 -23.29 -17.02
C LEU A 113 12.97 -24.14 -18.09
N PRO A 114 12.50 -23.56 -19.22
CA PRO A 114 11.95 -24.38 -20.30
C PRO A 114 13.08 -25.27 -20.85
N PRO A 115 12.79 -26.53 -21.22
CA PRO A 115 13.80 -27.42 -21.80
C PRO A 115 14.41 -26.76 -23.05
N LYS A 116 15.74 -26.69 -23.12
CA LYS A 116 16.48 -26.13 -24.26
C LYS A 116 16.55 -27.07 -25.47
N VAL A 117 15.63 -28.03 -25.57
CA VAL A 117 15.57 -28.93 -26.72
C VAL A 117 14.41 -28.48 -27.60
N LYS A 118 14.74 -28.04 -28.81
CA LYS A 118 13.77 -27.94 -29.90
C LYS A 118 13.46 -29.37 -30.34
N ILE A 119 12.21 -29.79 -30.18
CA ILE A 119 11.61 -30.80 -31.04
C ILE A 119 10.89 -30.03 -32.14
#